data_AF-A0A961JJ08-F1
#
_entry.id   AF-A0A961JJ08-F1
#
_cell.length_a   1.000
_cell.length_b   1.000
_cell.length_c   1.000
_cell.angle_alpha   90.00
_cell.angle_beta   90.00
_cell.angle_gamma   90.00
#
_symmetry.space_group_name_H-M   'P 1'
#
loop_
_entity.id
_entity.type
_entity.pdbx_description
1 polymer ?
#
loop_
_entity_poly.entity_id
_entity_poly.type
_entity_poly.pdbx_seq_one_letter_code
_entity_poly.pdbx_strand_id
1 'polypeptide(L)' 'MGDWQKTDWRNKPRVQMPDYPDADALKVVETQLAKYPPLVFAGEARKLKKALGAAAEGRAFLLQGGDCAES' A
#
# COMPACT_ATOMS: atom_id res chain seq x y z
N MET A 1 15.15 -1.88 17.20
CA MET A 1 14.00 -1.98 16.28
C MET A 1 14.30 -3.17 15.38
N GLY A 2 13.50 -4.23 15.45
CA GLY A 2 13.72 -5.41 14.61
C GLY A 2 13.69 -5.04 13.14
N ASP A 3 14.45 -5.77 12.33
CA ASP A 3 14.56 -5.52 10.90
C ASP A 3 13.21 -5.88 10.25
N TRP A 4 12.48 -4.88 9.77
CA TRP A 4 11.16 -5.07 9.19
C TRP A 4 11.28 -5.63 7.78
N GLN A 5 10.54 -6.70 7.48
CA GLN A 5 10.44 -7.28 6.16
C GLN A 5 9.03 -7.13 5.61
N LYS A 6 8.92 -7.01 4.27
CA LYS A 6 7.64 -6.84 3.55
C LYS A 6 6.62 -7.95 3.85
N THR A 7 7.07 -9.13 4.29
CA THR A 7 6.22 -10.29 4.55
C THR A 7 5.68 -10.36 5.98
N ASP A 8 6.20 -9.55 6.91
CA ASP A 8 5.92 -9.68 8.34
C ASP A 8 4.45 -9.46 8.72
N TRP A 9 3.73 -8.68 7.91
CA TRP A 9 2.30 -8.42 8.14
C TRP A 9 1.45 -9.70 8.08
N ARG A 10 1.89 -10.72 7.33
CA ARG A 10 1.16 -12.00 7.19
C ARG A 10 1.04 -12.75 8.51
N ASN A 11 1.92 -12.45 9.48
CA ASN A 11 1.95 -13.06 10.82
C ASN A 11 1.11 -12.28 11.85
N LYS A 12 0.37 -11.24 11.44
CA LYS A 12 -0.47 -10.42 12.32
C LYS A 12 -1.96 -10.75 12.12
N PRO A 13 -2.82 -10.50 13.13
CA PRO A 13 -4.27 -10.62 12.98
C PRO A 13 -4.79 -9.75 11.82
N ARG A 14 -5.68 -10.30 11.00
CA ARG A 14 -6.30 -9.63 9.83
C ARG A 14 -7.77 -10.02 9.70
N VAL A 15 -8.64 -9.04 9.44
CA VAL A 15 -10.11 -9.20 9.59
C VAL A 15 -10.86 -9.25 8.26
N GLN A 16 -10.34 -8.61 7.20
CA GLN A 16 -11.04 -8.43 5.91
C GLN A 16 -10.28 -9.05 4.73
N MET A 17 -9.57 -10.17 4.97
CA MET A 17 -8.88 -10.87 3.88
C MET A 17 -9.78 -11.96 3.29
N PRO A 18 -9.83 -12.07 1.95
CA PRO A 18 -10.52 -13.17 1.31
C PRO A 18 -9.81 -14.50 1.57
N ASP A 19 -10.58 -15.57 1.62
CA ASP A 19 -10.06 -16.93 1.59
C ASP A 19 -9.88 -17.35 0.13
N TYR A 20 -8.62 -17.42 -0.32
CA TYR A 20 -8.29 -17.95 -1.64
C TYR A 20 -8.25 -19.48 -1.57
N PRO A 21 -9.07 -20.20 -2.37
CA PRO A 21 -9.13 -21.67 -2.33
C PRO A 21 -7.88 -22.33 -2.91
N ASP A 22 -7.14 -21.63 -3.78
CA ASP A 22 -5.92 -22.12 -4.42
C ASP A 22 -4.72 -21.23 -4.04
N ALA A 23 -3.89 -21.75 -3.14
CA ALA A 23 -2.70 -21.06 -2.65
C ALA A 23 -1.58 -20.99 -3.71
N ASP A 24 -1.51 -21.97 -4.62
CA ASP A 24 -0.50 -21.97 -5.68
C ASP A 24 -0.84 -20.94 -6.75
N ALA A 25 -2.11 -20.84 -7.14
CA ALA A 25 -2.58 -19.78 -8.04
C ALA A 25 -2.33 -18.38 -7.45
N LEU A 26 -2.61 -18.18 -6.16
CA LEU A 26 -2.30 -16.92 -5.47
C LEU A 26 -0.80 -16.58 -5.56
N LYS A 27 0.07 -17.55 -5.28
CA LYS A 27 1.52 -17.36 -5.33
C LYS A 27 2.02 -17.03 -6.74
N VAL A 28 1.44 -17.65 -7.77
CA VAL A 28 1.76 -17.36 -9.17
C VAL A 28 1.44 -15.90 -9.49
N VAL A 29 0.24 -15.44 -9.12
CA VAL A 29 -0.20 -14.05 -9.36
C VAL A 29 0.65 -13.05 -8.58
N GLU A 30 0.92 -13.30 -7.28
CA GLU A 30 1.81 -12.43 -6.48
C GLU A 30 3.21 -12.30 -7.11
N THR A 31 3.76 -13.42 -7.61
CA THR A 31 5.08 -13.45 -8.26
C THR A 31 5.10 -12.67 -9.58
N GLN A 32 4.00 -12.72 -10.34
CA GLN A 32 3.86 -11.96 -11.57
C GLN A 32 3.75 -10.46 -11.29
N LEU A 33 2.89 -10.05 -10.36
CA LEU A 33 2.72 -8.65 -9.97
C LEU A 33 4.01 -8.02 -9.45
N ALA A 34 4.83 -8.78 -8.71
CA ALA A 34 6.11 -8.31 -8.19
C ALA A 34 7.12 -7.91 -9.28
N LYS A 35 6.92 -8.33 -10.52
CA LYS A 35 7.80 -8.00 -11.67
C LYS A 35 7.31 -6.78 -12.46
N TYR A 36 6.08 -6.33 -12.24
CA TYR A 36 5.54 -5.21 -12.98
C TYR A 36 6.16 -3.87 -12.52
N PRO A 37 6.21 -2.88 -13.43
CA PRO A 37 6.66 -1.54 -13.06
C PRO A 37 5.83 -0.97 -11.91
N PRO A 38 6.43 -0.20 -10.99
CA PRO A 38 5.69 0.48 -9.95
C PRO A 38 4.77 1.56 -10.56
N LEU A 39 3.62 1.78 -9.94
CA LEU A 39 2.69 2.84 -10.37
C LEU A 39 3.18 4.25 -10.04
N VAL A 40 4.04 4.37 -9.01
CA VAL A 40 4.57 5.65 -8.54
C VAL A 40 6.06 5.52 -8.17
N PHE A 41 6.79 6.62 -8.28
CA PHE A 41 8.20 6.69 -7.89
C PHE A 41 8.35 7.06 -6.42
N ALA A 42 9.43 6.59 -5.78
CA ALA A 42 9.73 6.92 -4.38
C ALA A 42 9.87 8.44 -4.12
N GLY A 43 10.26 9.22 -5.14
CA GLY A 43 10.33 10.68 -5.06
C GLY A 43 8.95 11.33 -4.89
N GLU A 44 7.92 10.79 -5.53
CA GLU A 44 6.55 11.31 -5.47
C GLU A 44 5.95 11.07 -4.08
N ALA A 45 6.17 9.87 -3.51
CA ALA A 45 5.76 9.56 -2.14
C ALA A 45 6.45 10.49 -1.11
N ARG A 46 7.75 10.78 -1.28
CA ARG A 46 8.47 11.74 -0.42
C ARG A 46 7.93 13.16 -0.56
N LYS A 47 7.59 13.59 -1.77
CA LYS A 47 6.97 14.89 -2.04
C LYS A 47 5.60 15.00 -1.35
N LEU A 48 4.75 13.98 -1.48
CA LEU A 48 3.46 13.91 -0.79
C LEU A 48 3.64 13.95 0.73
N LYS A 49 4.58 13.18 1.30
CA LYS A 49 4.88 13.20 2.73
C LYS A 49 5.23 14.60 3.25
N LYS A 50 6.02 15.37 2.49
CA LYS A 50 6.34 16.78 2.84
C LYS A 50 5.08 17.65 2.87
N ALA A 51 4.19 17.51 1.90
CA ALA A 51 2.93 18.24 1.84
C ALA A 51 1.98 17.86 3.00
N LEU A 52 1.87 16.57 3.32
CA LEU A 52 1.12 16.09 4.48
C LEU A 52 1.69 16.62 5.80
N GLY A 53 3.02 16.75 5.91
CA GLY A 53 3.65 17.39 7.06
C GLY A 53 3.21 18.85 7.25
N ALA A 54 3.12 19.62 6.16
CA ALA A 54 2.60 20.98 6.22
C ALA A 54 1.12 21.02 6.65
N ALA A 55 0.31 20.06 6.21
CA ALA A 55 -1.09 19.95 6.64
C ALA A 55 -1.20 19.60 8.14
N ALA A 56 -0.36 18.68 8.63
CA ALA A 56 -0.31 18.32 10.04
C ALA A 56 0.09 19.50 10.95
N GLU A 57 0.92 20.42 10.44
CA GLU A 57 1.32 21.65 11.13
C GLU A 57 0.31 22.80 10.96
N GLY A 58 -0.86 22.57 10.33
CA GLY A 58 -1.87 23.60 10.09
C GLY A 58 -1.50 24.64 9.02
N ARG A 59 -0.46 24.38 8.22
CA ARG A 59 0.03 25.25 7.15
C ARG A 59 -0.54 24.90 5.77
N ALA A 60 -1.35 23.85 5.68
CA ALA A 60 -2.06 23.41 4.48
C ALA A 60 -3.33 22.63 4.88
N PHE A 61 -4.18 22.33 3.90
CA PHE A 61 -5.36 21.48 4.06
C PHE A 61 -5.28 20.27 3.13
N LEU A 62 -5.72 19.10 3.59
CA LEU A 62 -5.79 17.88 2.78
C LEU A 62 -7.23 17.68 2.29
N LEU A 63 -7.40 17.58 0.97
CA LEU A 63 -8.63 17.10 0.36
C LEU A 63 -8.34 15.77 -0.34
N GLN A 64 -9.08 14.73 0.01
CA GLN A 64 -9.04 13.43 -0.64
C GLN A 64 -10.46 13.06 -1.05
N GLY A 65 -10.65 12.67 -2.31
CA GLY A 65 -11.94 12.29 -2.87
C GLY A 65 -11.76 11.43 -4.11
N GLY A 66 -12.79 10.66 -4.46
CA GLY A 66 -12.77 9.69 -5.55
C GLY A 66 -13.96 8.73 -5.48
N ASP A 67 -13.90 7.68 -6.28
CA ASP A 67 -14.93 6.66 -6.35
C ASP A 67 -15.02 5.83 -5.06
N CYS A 68 -16.22 5.31 -4.77
CA CYS A 68 -16.43 4.37 -3.67
C CYS A 68 -15.79 3.01 -3.97
N ALA A 69 -15.93 2.55 -5.21
CA ALA A 69 -15.27 1.38 -5.77
C ALA A 69 -15.07 1.62 -7.26
N GLU A 70 -13.81 1.57 -7.70
CA GLU A 70 -13.46 1.61 -9.12
C GLU A 70 -13.90 0.29 -9.79
N SER A 71 -14.42 0.36 -11.02
CA SER A 71 -14.96 -0.80 -11.77
C SER A 71 -14.16 -1.13 -13.02
#